data_AF-A0A2R7YSA4-F1
#
_entry.id   AF-A0A2R7YSA4-F1
#
_cell.length_a   1.000
_cell.length_b   1.000
_cell.length_c   1.000
_cell.angle_alpha   90.00
_cell.angle_beta   90.00
_cell.angle_gamma   90.00
#
_symmetry.space_group_name_H-M   'P 1'
#
loop_
_entity.id
_entity.type
_entity.pdbx_description
1 polymer ?
#
loop_
_entity_poly.entity_id
_entity_poly.type
_entity_poly.pdbx_seq_one_letter_code
_entity_poly.pdbx_strand_id
1 'polypeptide(L)'
;MPHVRPQSVVDSALACSDAGMNDSDNARRHGVAVKTIRRWRRLYQRRGQERGQQHLAPPCPRCEDGPLDRVAYAELLGWYLGDGYVSQGRRQVYNLHVYNDQQYARLNQHVLELMSAVKPGSRPHVRHVPGCVVSTVGWKHWPCLFPQHGAGRKHERPIVLEDWQAEIVRAFPSHFLRGLFHSDGARVANWATRVVAGERRRYDYPRWQFSNRSDDILALCGWALDLVGVAWRRSGPWTVSVSRREAVADLDALIGPKS
;
A
#
# COMPACT_ATOMS: atom_id res chain seq x y z
N MET A 1 20.98 13.62 -20.77
CA MET A 1 21.08 12.42 -19.91
C MET A 1 21.55 12.85 -18.52
N PRO A 2 20.71 12.80 -17.47
CA PRO A 2 21.14 13.08 -16.11
C PRO A 2 22.08 11.97 -15.65
N HIS A 3 23.40 12.21 -15.71
CA HIS A 3 24.38 11.32 -15.12
C HIS A 3 24.29 11.40 -13.61
N VAL A 4 23.48 10.54 -13.00
CA VAL A 4 23.45 10.36 -11.55
C VAL A 4 24.82 9.80 -11.14
N ARG A 5 25.64 10.63 -10.51
CA ARG A 5 26.97 10.22 -10.00
C ARG A 5 26.81 9.43 -8.71
N PRO A 6 27.62 8.37 -8.49
CA PRO A 6 27.61 7.60 -7.25
C PRO A 6 27.69 8.47 -5.98
N GLN A 7 27.19 7.95 -4.86
CA GLN A 7 27.19 8.70 -3.60
C GLN A 7 28.62 9.07 -3.19
N SER A 8 29.48 8.05 -3.18
CA SER A 8 30.91 8.12 -2.88
C SER A 8 31.70 9.17 -3.65
N VAL A 9 31.39 9.40 -4.93
CA VAL A 9 32.12 10.39 -5.77
C VAL A 9 31.88 11.81 -5.27
N VAL A 10 30.69 12.11 -4.77
CA VAL A 10 30.40 13.47 -4.28
C VAL A 10 30.81 13.65 -2.85
N ASP A 11 30.67 12.64 -2.00
CA ASP A 11 31.19 12.72 -0.63
C ASP A 11 32.69 12.98 -0.66
N SER A 12 33.42 12.27 -1.53
CA SER A 12 34.85 12.50 -1.75
C SER A 12 35.14 13.89 -2.32
N ALA A 13 34.34 14.38 -3.28
CA ALA A 13 34.51 15.72 -3.85
C ALA A 13 34.19 16.87 -2.86
N LEU A 14 33.19 16.68 -2.00
CA LEU A 14 32.84 17.62 -0.93
C LEU A 14 33.95 17.62 0.13
N ALA A 15 34.41 16.46 0.58
CA ALA A 15 35.55 16.35 1.50
C ALA A 15 36.82 17.03 0.96
N CYS A 16 37.12 16.88 -0.33
CA CYS A 16 38.22 17.61 -0.98
C CYS A 16 37.98 19.14 -0.95
N SER A 17 36.73 19.58 -1.10
CA SER A 17 36.37 21.00 -1.03
C SER A 17 36.48 21.56 0.40
N ASP A 18 36.09 20.77 1.41
CA ASP A 18 36.25 21.11 2.83
C ASP A 18 37.72 21.15 3.23
N ALA A 19 38.56 20.30 2.63
CA ALA A 19 40.02 20.32 2.76
C ALA A 19 40.71 21.44 1.95
N GLY A 20 39.95 22.34 1.31
CA GLY A 20 40.50 23.51 0.61
C GLY A 20 40.99 23.26 -0.83
N MET A 21 40.70 22.10 -1.43
CA MET A 21 41.06 21.83 -2.83
C MET A 21 40.31 22.77 -3.79
N ASN A 22 41.03 23.36 -4.74
CA ASN A 22 40.40 24.22 -5.76
C ASN A 22 39.43 23.42 -6.66
N ASP A 23 38.38 24.09 -7.16
CA ASP A 23 37.30 23.44 -7.91
C ASP A 23 37.81 22.76 -9.21
N SER A 24 38.90 23.27 -9.81
CA SER A 24 39.46 22.79 -11.08
C SER A 24 40.18 21.45 -10.92
N ASP A 25 40.99 21.32 -9.87
CA ASP A 25 41.71 20.09 -9.54
C ASP A 25 40.76 19.05 -8.95
N ASN A 26 39.77 19.48 -8.18
CA ASN A 26 38.68 18.64 -7.70
C ASN A 26 37.88 18.05 -8.88
N ALA A 27 37.50 18.90 -9.84
CA ALA A 27 36.84 18.47 -11.07
C ALA A 27 37.67 17.45 -11.87
N ARG A 28 38.97 17.70 -12.04
CA ARG A 28 39.90 16.78 -12.72
C ARG A 28 40.01 15.44 -11.99
N ARG A 29 40.20 15.48 -10.67
CA ARG A 29 40.31 14.29 -9.80
C ARG A 29 39.07 13.39 -9.87
N HIS A 30 37.89 13.99 -9.93
CA HIS A 30 36.62 13.25 -9.92
C HIS A 30 35.99 13.03 -11.30
N GLY A 31 36.69 13.42 -12.38
CA GLY A 31 36.20 13.23 -13.75
C GLY A 31 34.87 13.94 -14.02
N VAL A 32 34.67 15.13 -13.43
CA VAL A 32 33.44 15.93 -13.57
C VAL A 32 33.75 17.34 -14.02
N ALA A 33 32.76 18.05 -14.55
CA ALA A 33 32.91 19.47 -14.87
C ALA A 33 33.02 20.32 -13.59
N VAL A 34 33.80 21.41 -13.64
CA VAL A 34 33.92 22.40 -12.55
C VAL A 34 32.56 22.90 -12.06
N LYS A 35 31.60 23.11 -12.97
CA LYS A 35 30.22 23.50 -12.64
C LYS A 35 29.50 22.49 -11.73
N THR A 36 29.86 21.21 -11.81
CA THR A 36 29.30 20.13 -10.99
C THR A 36 29.81 20.22 -9.56
N ILE A 37 31.12 20.46 -9.37
CA ILE A 37 31.72 20.71 -8.04
C ILE A 37 31.07 21.94 -7.40
N ARG A 38 31.00 23.06 -8.13
CA ARG A 38 30.36 24.29 -7.66
C ARG A 38 28.91 24.09 -7.26
N ARG A 39 28.17 23.27 -8.00
CA ARG A 39 26.78 22.89 -7.68
C ARG A 39 26.73 22.09 -6.38
N TRP A 40 27.54 21.05 -6.22
CA TRP A 40 27.57 20.23 -4.99
C TRP A 40 27.90 21.08 -3.77
N ARG A 41 28.93 21.92 -3.83
CA ARG A 41 29.27 22.85 -2.73
C ARG A 41 28.14 23.82 -2.40
N ARG A 42 27.43 24.32 -3.41
CA ARG A 42 26.29 25.24 -3.21
C ARG A 42 25.12 24.53 -2.52
N LEU A 43 24.76 23.34 -2.99
CA LEU A 43 23.58 22.63 -2.50
C LEU A 43 23.86 21.98 -1.13
N TYR A 44 24.99 21.28 -0.99
CA TYR A 44 25.22 20.39 0.16
C TYR A 44 26.02 21.06 1.29
N GLN A 45 27.10 21.80 0.98
CA GLN A 45 27.89 22.49 2.02
C GLN A 45 27.27 23.82 2.45
N ARG A 46 26.94 24.69 1.48
CA ARG A 46 26.48 26.06 1.79
C ARG A 46 25.01 26.15 2.19
N ARG A 47 24.16 25.37 1.54
CA ARG A 47 22.71 25.34 1.82
C ARG A 47 22.31 24.21 2.76
N GLY A 48 23.25 23.35 3.16
CA GLY A 48 22.97 22.21 4.03
C GLY A 48 21.95 21.23 3.47
N GLN A 49 21.72 21.19 2.15
CA GLN A 49 20.80 20.21 1.58
C GLN A 49 21.42 18.82 1.71
N GLU A 50 20.64 17.83 2.09
CA GLU A 50 21.12 16.46 2.08
C GLU A 50 21.19 15.91 0.65
N ARG A 51 22.10 14.96 0.41
CA ARG A 51 22.29 14.34 -0.91
C ARG A 51 21.53 13.02 -1.03
N GLY A 52 21.02 12.74 -2.23
CA GLY A 52 20.19 11.56 -2.49
C GLY A 52 18.73 11.80 -2.11
N GLN A 53 17.82 10.91 -2.48
CA GLN A 53 16.42 11.00 -2.02
C GLN A 53 16.25 10.58 -0.55
N GLN A 54 17.34 10.46 0.23
CA GLN A 54 17.27 10.01 1.63
C GLN A 54 16.52 11.01 2.51
N HIS A 55 16.77 12.32 2.34
CA HIS A 55 15.95 13.38 2.96
C HIS A 55 14.53 13.53 2.39
N LEU A 56 14.24 12.88 1.25
CA LEU A 56 12.92 12.88 0.61
C LEU A 56 12.14 11.60 0.94
N ALA A 57 12.76 10.63 1.60
CA ALA A 57 12.09 9.46 2.11
C ALA A 57 11.64 9.77 3.54
N PRO A 58 10.35 9.64 3.87
CA PRO A 58 9.90 9.81 5.24
C PRO A 58 10.63 8.79 6.12
N PRO A 59 10.97 9.15 7.37
CA PRO A 59 11.58 8.20 8.30
C PRO A 59 10.66 7.01 8.49
N CYS A 60 11.24 5.82 8.65
CA CYS A 60 10.46 4.61 8.87
C CYS A 60 9.74 4.68 10.23
N PRO A 61 8.41 4.48 10.30
CA PRO A 61 7.68 4.41 11.56
C PRO A 61 8.10 3.28 12.50
N ARG A 62 8.87 2.32 12.00
CA ARG A 62 9.31 1.13 12.74
C ARG A 62 10.78 1.17 13.14
N CYS A 63 11.62 1.74 12.30
CA CYS A 63 13.07 1.74 12.51
C CYS A 63 13.59 3.08 13.04
N GLU A 64 12.82 4.16 12.82
CA GLU A 64 13.28 5.54 12.96
C GLU A 64 12.19 6.43 13.60
N ASP A 65 11.19 5.82 14.26
CA ASP A 65 10.06 6.48 14.93
C ASP A 65 9.34 7.55 14.06
N GLY A 66 9.29 7.29 12.74
CA GLY A 66 8.59 8.14 11.80
C GLY A 66 7.06 8.16 11.97
N PRO A 67 6.37 9.17 11.41
CA PRO A 67 4.91 9.24 11.48
C PRO A 67 4.27 8.16 10.61
N LEU A 68 3.22 7.51 11.13
CA LEU A 68 2.37 6.60 10.37
C LEU A 68 0.92 7.09 10.42
N ASP A 69 0.32 7.34 9.26
CA ASP A 69 -1.13 7.47 9.17
C ASP A 69 -1.75 6.08 9.39
N ARG A 70 -2.23 5.86 10.62
CA ARG A 70 -2.77 4.57 11.07
C ARG A 70 -4.06 4.21 10.34
N VAL A 71 -4.86 5.20 9.93
CA VAL A 71 -6.13 4.99 9.23
C VAL A 71 -5.85 4.55 7.80
N ALA A 72 -5.01 5.30 7.09
CA ALA A 72 -4.59 4.96 5.73
C ALA A 72 -3.84 3.62 5.69
N TYR A 73 -3.02 3.34 6.71
CA TYR A 73 -2.33 2.07 6.82
C TYR A 73 -3.29 0.89 7.02
N ALA A 74 -4.33 1.03 7.86
CA ALA A 74 -5.32 -0.03 8.05
C ALA A 74 -5.99 -0.42 6.73
N GLU A 75 -6.42 0.58 5.94
CA GLU A 75 -7.02 0.31 4.63
C GLU A 75 -6.02 -0.25 3.62
N LEU A 76 -4.81 0.31 3.56
CA LEU A 76 -3.76 -0.18 2.66
C LEU A 76 -3.30 -1.60 3.01
N LEU A 77 -3.36 -1.99 4.29
CA LEU A 77 -3.11 -3.36 4.73
C LEU A 77 -4.16 -4.33 4.17
N GLY A 78 -5.44 -3.92 4.16
CA GLY A 78 -6.50 -4.70 3.52
C GLY A 78 -6.23 -4.91 2.02
N TRP A 79 -5.91 -3.82 1.31
CA TRP A 79 -5.50 -3.88 -0.11
C TRP A 79 -4.26 -4.75 -0.33
N TYR A 80 -3.26 -4.65 0.54
CA TYR A 80 -2.05 -5.46 0.47
C TYR A 80 -2.36 -6.95 0.60
N LEU A 81 -3.24 -7.34 1.53
CA LEU A 81 -3.55 -8.73 1.77
C LEU A 81 -4.38 -9.35 0.64
N GLY A 82 -5.30 -8.60 0.04
CA GLY A 82 -6.00 -9.05 -1.17
C GLY A 82 -5.10 -8.97 -2.41
N ASP A 83 -5.21 -7.87 -3.16
CA ASP A 83 -4.58 -7.72 -4.49
C ASP A 83 -3.17 -7.10 -4.50
N GLY A 84 -2.61 -6.80 -3.33
CA GLY A 84 -1.28 -6.21 -3.25
C GLY A 84 -0.14 -7.23 -3.22
N TYR A 85 1.06 -6.78 -3.58
CA TYR A 85 2.29 -7.52 -3.29
C TYR A 85 3.48 -6.57 -3.15
N VAL A 86 4.52 -7.04 -2.47
CA VAL A 86 5.80 -6.34 -2.36
C VAL A 86 6.86 -7.11 -3.15
N SER A 87 7.58 -6.42 -4.05
CA SER A 87 8.73 -6.98 -4.76
C SER A 87 10.02 -6.25 -4.42
N GLN A 88 11.13 -7.00 -4.40
CA GLN A 88 12.46 -6.44 -4.24
C GLN A 88 13.01 -5.98 -5.59
N GLY A 89 13.41 -4.72 -5.65
CA GLY A 89 14.08 -4.10 -6.79
C GLY A 89 15.59 -3.94 -6.57
N ARG A 90 16.23 -3.22 -7.50
CA ARG A 90 17.67 -2.92 -7.41
C ARG A 90 17.97 -2.09 -6.16
N ARG A 91 19.19 -2.24 -5.62
CA ARG A 91 19.69 -1.49 -4.46
C ARG A 91 18.79 -1.62 -3.22
N GLN A 92 18.18 -2.80 -3.03
CA GLN A 92 17.32 -3.12 -1.89
C GLN A 92 16.10 -2.19 -1.75
N VAL A 93 15.64 -1.58 -2.84
CA VAL A 93 14.39 -0.82 -2.84
C VAL A 93 13.24 -1.79 -3.05
N TYR A 94 12.27 -1.79 -2.15
CA TYR A 94 11.06 -2.58 -2.33
C TYR A 94 9.98 -1.75 -3.02
N ASN A 95 9.15 -2.39 -3.82
CA ASN A 95 8.00 -1.75 -4.46
C ASN A 95 6.74 -2.43 -3.93
N LEU A 96 5.85 -1.65 -3.35
CA LEU A 96 4.48 -2.06 -3.08
C LEU A 96 3.68 -1.88 -4.36
N HIS A 97 3.02 -2.94 -4.81
CA HIS A 97 2.11 -2.95 -5.94
C HIS A 97 0.72 -3.29 -5.45
N VAL A 98 -0.30 -2.66 -6.02
CA VAL A 98 -1.72 -3.03 -5.87
C VAL A 98 -2.31 -3.12 -7.26
N TYR A 99 -2.91 -4.27 -7.57
CA TYR A 99 -3.59 -4.54 -8.83
C TYR A 99 -5.07 -4.31 -8.62
N ASN A 100 -5.73 -3.64 -9.56
CA ASN A 100 -7.19 -3.48 -9.50
C ASN A 100 -7.75 -3.28 -10.90
N ASP A 101 -9.03 -3.61 -11.09
CA ASP A 101 -9.67 -3.47 -12.41
C ASP A 101 -9.65 -1.99 -12.85
N GLN A 102 -9.37 -1.77 -14.14
CA GLN A 102 -9.31 -0.43 -14.71
C GLN A 102 -10.66 0.32 -14.64
N GLN A 103 -11.78 -0.40 -14.53
CA GLN A 103 -13.12 0.19 -14.42
C GLN A 103 -13.32 0.98 -13.10
N TYR A 104 -12.60 0.62 -12.04
CA TYR A 104 -12.71 1.26 -10.73
C TYR A 104 -11.79 2.48 -10.60
N ALA A 105 -11.96 3.47 -11.49
CA ALA A 105 -11.08 4.63 -11.58
C ALA A 105 -10.94 5.40 -10.26
N ARG A 106 -12.03 5.51 -9.47
CA ARG A 106 -11.99 6.20 -8.17
C ARG A 106 -11.22 5.40 -7.13
N LEU A 107 -11.42 4.08 -7.05
CA LEU A 107 -10.60 3.23 -6.16
C LEU A 107 -9.13 3.24 -6.57
N ASN A 108 -8.83 3.22 -7.86
CA ASN A 108 -7.45 3.30 -8.35
C ASN A 108 -6.75 4.58 -7.89
N GLN A 109 -7.45 5.72 -7.94
CA GLN A 109 -6.96 6.99 -7.41
C GLN A 109 -6.84 6.97 -5.88
N HIS A 110 -7.84 6.44 -5.17
CA HIS A 110 -7.84 6.31 -3.71
C HIS A 110 -6.66 5.46 -3.19
N VAL A 111 -6.30 4.38 -3.89
CA VAL A 111 -5.12 3.57 -3.55
C VAL A 111 -3.83 4.39 -3.64
N LEU A 112 -3.68 5.29 -4.62
CA LEU A 112 -2.52 6.19 -4.72
C LEU A 112 -2.49 7.19 -3.55
N GLU A 113 -3.65 7.65 -3.09
CA GLU A 113 -3.79 8.53 -1.93
C GLU A 113 -3.38 7.80 -0.63
N LEU A 114 -3.86 6.57 -0.43
CA LEU A 114 -3.44 5.71 0.68
C LEU A 114 -1.92 5.48 0.69
N MET A 115 -1.35 5.14 -0.47
CA MET A 115 0.11 4.98 -0.62
C MET A 115 0.88 6.25 -0.26
N SER A 116 0.35 7.42 -0.63
CA SER A 116 0.96 8.73 -0.35
C SER A 116 0.83 9.13 1.12
N ALA A 117 -0.28 8.76 1.77
CA ALA A 117 -0.50 9.01 3.19
C ALA A 117 0.40 8.13 4.07
N VAL A 118 0.52 6.84 3.74
CA VAL A 118 1.38 5.89 4.45
C VAL A 118 2.87 6.18 4.23
N LYS A 119 3.23 6.66 3.03
CA LYS A 119 4.58 7.15 2.72
C LYS A 119 4.53 8.63 2.32
N PRO A 120 4.55 9.56 3.31
CA PRO A 120 4.52 10.99 3.05
C PRO A 120 5.60 11.45 2.06
N GLY A 121 5.28 12.41 1.21
CA GLY A 121 6.20 12.94 0.19
C GLY A 121 6.53 11.97 -0.95
N SER A 122 5.91 10.79 -0.98
CA SER A 122 6.05 9.87 -2.11
C SER A 122 5.25 10.33 -3.33
N ARG A 123 5.58 9.73 -4.47
CA ARG A 123 4.84 9.90 -5.73
C ARG A 123 4.53 8.51 -6.26
N PRO A 124 3.45 7.87 -5.80
CA PRO A 124 2.96 6.63 -6.39
C PRO A 124 2.71 6.84 -7.88
N HIS A 125 2.95 5.80 -8.66
CA HIS A 125 2.75 5.83 -10.10
C HIS A 125 1.90 4.66 -10.55
N VAL A 126 1.35 4.80 -11.75
CA VAL A 126 0.44 3.83 -12.34
C VAL A 126 1.05 3.20 -13.57
N ARG A 127 0.88 1.88 -13.72
CA ARG A 127 1.10 1.15 -14.98
C ARG A 127 -0.21 0.51 -15.42
N HIS A 128 -0.58 0.72 -16.68
CA HIS A 128 -1.71 0.02 -17.28
C HIS A 128 -1.26 -1.35 -17.83
N VAL A 129 -2.06 -2.38 -17.55
CA VAL A 129 -1.95 -3.71 -18.14
C VAL A 129 -3.33 -4.10 -18.68
N PRO A 130 -3.47 -5.09 -19.59
CA PRO A 130 -4.78 -5.45 -20.14
C PRO A 130 -5.82 -5.73 -19.04
N GLY A 131 -6.87 -4.91 -19.00
CA GLY A 131 -7.98 -5.01 -18.03
C GLY A 131 -7.69 -4.50 -16.62
N CYS A 132 -6.47 -4.07 -16.29
CA CYS A 132 -6.08 -3.76 -14.91
C CYS A 132 -5.10 -2.58 -14.82
N VAL A 133 -5.17 -1.88 -13.70
CA VAL A 133 -4.28 -0.80 -13.30
C VAL A 133 -3.40 -1.30 -12.16
N VAL A 134 -2.10 -1.03 -12.25
CA VAL A 134 -1.14 -1.36 -11.20
C VAL A 134 -0.61 -0.09 -10.57
N SER A 135 -1.07 0.19 -9.35
CA SER A 135 -0.57 1.29 -8.52
C SER A 135 0.70 0.85 -7.82
N THR A 136 1.77 1.64 -7.90
CA THR A 136 3.10 1.27 -7.39
C THR A 136 3.81 2.41 -6.68
N VAL A 137 4.43 2.11 -5.54
CA VAL A 137 5.30 3.06 -4.83
C VAL A 137 6.53 2.35 -4.25
N GLY A 138 7.70 2.96 -4.45
CA GLY A 138 8.98 2.41 -3.99
C GLY A 138 9.40 2.94 -2.61
N TRP A 139 9.84 2.04 -1.73
CA TRP A 139 10.44 2.38 -0.44
C TRP A 139 11.26 1.22 0.13
N LYS A 140 12.36 1.52 0.82
CA LYS A 140 13.16 0.48 1.47
C LYS A 140 12.43 -0.19 2.66
N HIS A 141 11.49 0.52 3.28
CA HIS A 141 10.83 0.09 4.51
C HIS A 141 9.47 -0.56 4.31
N TRP A 142 9.05 -0.85 3.07
CA TRP A 142 7.82 -1.63 2.87
C TRP A 142 7.80 -2.96 3.63
N PRO A 143 8.90 -3.75 3.72
CA PRO A 143 8.93 -4.94 4.56
C PRO A 143 8.75 -4.66 6.06
N CYS A 144 9.13 -3.47 6.54
CA CYS A 144 8.90 -3.09 7.94
C CYS A 144 7.41 -2.86 8.23
N LEU A 145 6.65 -2.36 7.24
CA LEU A 145 5.22 -2.10 7.36
C LEU A 145 4.36 -3.31 6.93
N PHE A 146 4.90 -4.19 6.10
CA PHE A 146 4.26 -5.43 5.64
C PHE A 146 5.17 -6.62 5.93
N PRO A 147 5.39 -6.95 7.22
CA PRO A 147 6.27 -8.06 7.63
C PRO A 147 5.76 -9.42 7.14
N GLN A 148 4.50 -9.49 6.69
CA GLN A 148 3.94 -10.63 5.97
C GLN A 148 4.66 -10.90 4.64
N HIS A 149 5.49 -9.98 4.12
CA HIS A 149 6.31 -10.21 2.93
C HIS A 149 7.35 -11.33 3.16
N GLY A 150 7.48 -12.23 2.20
CA GLY A 150 8.42 -13.34 2.20
C GLY A 150 8.45 -14.08 0.87
N ALA A 151 9.31 -15.09 0.76
CA ALA A 151 9.41 -15.93 -0.42
C ALA A 151 8.13 -16.76 -0.68
N GLY A 152 7.95 -17.21 -1.93
CA GLY A 152 6.81 -18.05 -2.32
C GLY A 152 5.49 -17.27 -2.52
N ARG A 153 4.39 -18.01 -2.70
CA ARG A 153 3.06 -17.40 -2.89
C ARG A 153 2.51 -16.91 -1.55
N LYS A 154 1.82 -15.76 -1.56
CA LYS A 154 1.26 -15.13 -0.35
C LYS A 154 0.37 -16.06 0.49
N HIS A 155 -0.40 -16.93 -0.15
CA HIS A 155 -1.32 -17.84 0.53
C HIS A 155 -0.68 -19.14 1.02
N GLU A 156 0.59 -19.41 0.65
CA GLU A 156 1.33 -20.61 1.08
C GLU A 156 2.25 -20.30 2.28
N ARG A 157 2.27 -19.05 2.76
CA ARG A 157 3.07 -18.59 3.89
C ARG A 157 2.18 -18.14 5.05
N PRO A 158 2.66 -18.18 6.29
CA PRO A 158 1.94 -17.61 7.43
C PRO A 158 1.69 -16.11 7.24
N ILE A 159 0.45 -15.68 7.48
CA ILE A 159 0.03 -14.27 7.48
C ILE A 159 -0.42 -13.92 8.89
N VAL A 160 0.53 -13.52 9.73
CA VAL A 160 0.29 -13.12 11.11
C VAL A 160 0.50 -11.62 11.24
N LEU A 161 -0.42 -10.92 11.89
CA LEU A 161 -0.24 -9.51 12.23
C LEU A 161 0.70 -9.39 13.42
N GLU A 162 1.68 -8.50 13.34
CA GLU A 162 2.42 -8.06 14.53
C GLU A 162 1.47 -7.30 15.48
N ASP A 163 1.81 -7.25 16.78
CA ASP A 163 0.94 -6.66 17.81
C ASP A 163 0.48 -5.23 17.47
N TRP A 164 1.39 -4.40 16.98
CA TRP A 164 1.09 -3.04 16.55
C TRP A 164 0.16 -2.98 15.33
N GLN A 165 0.25 -3.93 14.39
CA GLN A 165 -0.68 -4.02 13.26
C GLN A 165 -2.06 -4.40 13.79
N ALA A 166 -2.14 -5.37 14.70
CA ALA A 166 -3.38 -5.79 15.32
C ALA A 166 -4.02 -4.65 16.14
N GLU A 167 -3.25 -3.83 16.84
CA GLU A 167 -3.73 -2.61 17.50
C GLU A 167 -4.31 -1.60 16.51
N ILE A 168 -3.65 -1.38 15.37
CA ILE A 168 -4.18 -0.49 14.32
C ILE A 168 -5.49 -1.04 13.76
N VAL A 169 -5.57 -2.33 13.45
CA VAL A 169 -6.79 -2.94 12.92
C VAL A 169 -7.91 -2.90 13.96
N ARG A 170 -7.62 -3.11 15.26
CA ARG A 170 -8.61 -2.92 16.34
C ARG A 170 -9.13 -1.50 16.45
N ALA A 171 -8.28 -0.51 16.22
CA ALA A 171 -8.68 0.90 16.24
C ALA A 171 -9.46 1.32 14.99
N PHE A 172 -9.16 0.72 13.83
CA PHE A 172 -9.73 1.10 12.53
C PHE A 172 -10.21 -0.12 11.71
N PRO A 173 -11.10 -0.98 12.26
CA PRO A 173 -11.48 -2.23 11.61
C PRO A 173 -12.28 -1.98 10.32
N SER A 174 -13.09 -0.93 10.26
CA SER A 174 -13.84 -0.56 9.06
C SER A 174 -12.94 -0.24 7.86
N HIS A 175 -11.81 0.42 8.10
CA HIS A 175 -10.84 0.78 7.06
C HIS A 175 -10.12 -0.47 6.56
N PHE A 176 -9.71 -1.35 7.46
CA PHE A 176 -9.13 -2.65 7.09
C PHE A 176 -10.11 -3.52 6.27
N LEU A 177 -11.37 -3.62 6.70
CA LEU A 177 -12.42 -4.31 5.95
C LEU A 177 -12.67 -3.68 4.59
N ARG A 178 -12.67 -2.34 4.50
CA ARG A 178 -12.81 -1.63 3.22
C ARG A 178 -11.72 -2.05 2.25
N GLY A 179 -10.46 -2.09 2.70
CA GLY A 179 -9.35 -2.56 1.87
C GLY A 179 -9.55 -4.00 1.37
N LEU A 180 -9.94 -4.93 2.24
CA LEU A 180 -10.19 -6.33 1.87
C LEU A 180 -11.35 -6.50 0.87
N PHE A 181 -12.50 -5.88 1.15
CA PHE A 181 -13.68 -6.03 0.31
C PHE A 181 -13.58 -5.23 -1.00
N HIS A 182 -12.88 -4.09 -1.00
CA HIS A 182 -12.66 -3.31 -2.21
C HIS A 182 -11.59 -3.92 -3.13
N SER A 183 -10.70 -4.76 -2.61
CA SER A 183 -9.80 -5.59 -3.43
C SER A 183 -10.50 -6.88 -3.91
N ASP A 184 -10.57 -7.89 -3.04
CA ASP A 184 -10.96 -9.28 -3.35
C ASP A 184 -12.45 -9.55 -3.05
N GLY A 185 -13.19 -8.53 -2.63
CA GLY A 185 -14.61 -8.64 -2.33
C GLY A 185 -15.52 -8.44 -3.55
N ALA A 186 -16.66 -9.11 -3.56
CA ALA A 186 -17.72 -8.93 -4.53
C ALA A 186 -19.03 -8.59 -3.81
N ARG A 187 -19.64 -7.47 -4.22
CA ARG A 187 -21.00 -7.10 -3.80
C ARG A 187 -21.97 -7.54 -4.87
N VAL A 188 -22.81 -8.52 -4.56
CA VAL A 188 -23.75 -9.14 -5.51
C VAL A 188 -25.18 -8.90 -5.02
N ALA A 189 -26.07 -8.61 -5.96
CA ALA A 189 -27.52 -8.57 -5.71
C ALA A 189 -28.17 -9.78 -6.38
N ASN A 190 -28.33 -10.87 -5.63
CA ASN A 190 -29.10 -12.02 -6.10
C ASN A 190 -30.57 -11.66 -6.07
N TRP A 191 -31.36 -12.08 -7.06
CA TRP A 191 -32.79 -11.81 -7.06
C TRP A 191 -33.59 -13.09 -7.31
N ALA A 192 -34.76 -13.18 -6.68
CA ALA A 192 -35.71 -14.27 -6.88
C ALA A 192 -37.14 -13.72 -6.96
N THR A 193 -38.01 -14.35 -7.76
CA THR A 193 -39.44 -14.01 -7.77
C THR A 193 -40.24 -15.04 -7.01
N ARG A 194 -41.12 -14.60 -6.11
CA ARG A 194 -42.06 -15.46 -5.37
C ARG A 194 -43.47 -14.91 -5.54
N VAL A 195 -44.45 -15.80 -5.76
CA VAL A 195 -45.86 -15.43 -5.76
C VAL A 195 -46.32 -15.35 -4.30
N VAL A 196 -46.85 -14.19 -3.90
CA VAL A 196 -47.41 -13.95 -2.57
C VAL A 196 -48.79 -13.34 -2.76
N ALA A 197 -49.83 -13.99 -2.22
CA ALA A 197 -51.23 -13.59 -2.40
C ALA A 197 -51.65 -13.40 -3.87
N GLY A 198 -51.17 -14.26 -4.77
CA GLY A 198 -51.47 -14.20 -6.21
C GLY A 198 -50.62 -13.20 -7.02
N GLU A 199 -49.84 -12.34 -6.37
CA GLU A 199 -48.96 -11.38 -7.04
C GLU A 199 -47.52 -11.88 -7.12
N ARG A 200 -46.89 -11.75 -8.30
CA ARG A 200 -45.46 -12.06 -8.47
C ARG A 200 -44.61 -10.93 -7.90
N ARG A 201 -43.92 -11.18 -6.78
CA ARG A 201 -43.01 -10.21 -6.15
C ARG A 201 -41.55 -10.60 -6.38
N ARG A 202 -40.70 -9.63 -6.73
CA ARG A 202 -39.24 -9.77 -6.80
C ARG A 202 -38.61 -9.43 -5.46
N TYR A 203 -37.68 -10.26 -5.01
CA TYR A 203 -36.93 -10.10 -3.77
C TYR A 203 -35.44 -10.03 -4.13
N ASP A 204 -34.79 -8.94 -3.75
CA ASP A 204 -33.35 -8.78 -3.89
C ASP A 204 -32.66 -9.14 -2.56
N TYR A 205 -31.65 -9.99 -2.66
CA TYR A 205 -30.82 -10.51 -1.57
C TYR A 205 -29.40 -9.98 -1.79
N PRO A 206 -29.09 -8.79 -1.24
CA PRO A 206 -27.75 -8.25 -1.33
C PRO A 206 -26.80 -9.13 -0.51
N ARG A 207 -25.59 -9.30 -1.01
CA ARG A 207 -24.55 -10.11 -0.38
C ARG A 207 -23.19 -9.51 -0.66
N TRP A 208 -22.35 -9.48 0.35
CA TRP A 208 -20.91 -9.38 0.19
C TRP A 208 -20.27 -10.75 0.27
N GLN A 209 -19.33 -11.03 -0.63
CA GLN A 209 -18.45 -12.19 -0.57
C GLN A 209 -17.01 -11.73 -0.62
N PHE A 210 -16.17 -12.27 0.24
CA PHE A 210 -14.72 -12.10 0.20
C PHE A 210 -14.11 -13.46 -0.04
N SER A 211 -13.32 -13.59 -1.11
CA SER A 211 -12.72 -14.85 -1.52
C SER A 211 -11.21 -14.77 -1.49
N ASN A 212 -10.55 -15.64 -0.74
CA ASN A 212 -9.09 -15.68 -0.67
C ASN A 212 -8.61 -17.11 -0.42
N ARG A 213 -7.41 -17.44 -0.91
CA ARG A 213 -6.81 -18.79 -0.74
C ARG A 213 -6.11 -18.97 0.60
N SER A 214 -5.76 -17.88 1.28
CA SER A 214 -5.10 -17.94 2.58
C SER A 214 -6.12 -18.08 3.70
N ASP A 215 -6.02 -19.15 4.49
CA ASP A 215 -6.84 -19.33 5.68
C ASP A 215 -6.63 -18.22 6.71
N ASP A 216 -5.39 -17.76 6.87
CA ASP A 216 -5.03 -16.66 7.74
C ASP A 216 -5.72 -15.35 7.33
N ILE A 217 -5.73 -15.01 6.03
CA ILE A 217 -6.42 -13.80 5.54
C ILE A 217 -7.93 -13.91 5.73
N LEU A 218 -8.52 -15.10 5.53
CA LEU A 218 -9.94 -15.33 5.81
C LEU A 218 -10.26 -15.20 7.30
N ALA A 219 -9.36 -15.68 8.18
CA ALA A 219 -9.50 -15.54 9.63
C ALA A 219 -9.39 -14.07 10.06
N LEU A 220 -8.46 -13.30 9.49
CA LEU A 220 -8.33 -11.86 9.74
C LEU A 220 -9.57 -11.08 9.27
N CYS A 221 -10.14 -11.45 8.11
CA CYS A 221 -11.39 -10.86 7.63
C CYS A 221 -12.54 -11.14 8.60
N GLY A 222 -12.71 -12.40 9.03
CA GLY A 222 -13.71 -12.78 10.02
C GLY A 222 -13.55 -12.06 11.35
N TRP A 223 -12.33 -12.04 11.89
CA TRP A 223 -12.01 -11.30 13.10
C TRP A 223 -12.35 -9.81 13.01
N ALA A 224 -12.02 -9.16 11.89
CA ALA A 224 -12.34 -7.75 11.70
C ALA A 224 -13.87 -7.51 11.56
N LEU A 225 -14.62 -8.44 10.97
CA LEU A 225 -16.09 -8.39 10.93
C LEU A 225 -16.69 -8.55 12.34
N ASP A 226 -16.12 -9.41 13.18
CA ASP A 226 -16.53 -9.59 14.57
C ASP A 226 -16.30 -8.30 15.39
N LEU A 227 -15.18 -7.60 15.18
CA LEU A 227 -14.89 -6.33 15.84
C LEU A 227 -15.95 -5.24 15.57
N VAL A 228 -16.60 -5.28 14.40
CA VAL A 228 -17.66 -4.32 14.03
C VAL A 228 -19.07 -4.89 14.19
N GLY A 229 -19.21 -6.10 14.74
CA GLY A 229 -20.51 -6.73 14.97
C GLY A 229 -21.27 -7.13 13.69
N VAL A 230 -20.60 -7.21 12.54
CA VAL A 230 -21.25 -7.57 11.27
C VAL A 230 -21.37 -9.08 11.17
N ALA A 231 -22.61 -9.59 11.17
CA ALA A 231 -22.85 -11.03 11.08
C ALA A 231 -22.36 -11.62 9.75
N TRP A 232 -21.46 -12.59 9.83
CA TRP A 232 -20.86 -13.24 8.68
C TRP A 232 -20.85 -14.76 8.83
N ARG A 233 -20.52 -15.47 7.73
CA ARG A 233 -20.32 -16.91 7.74
C ARG A 233 -19.24 -17.31 6.75
N ARG A 234 -18.46 -18.33 7.10
CA ARG A 234 -17.63 -19.06 6.12
C ARG A 234 -18.53 -19.93 5.25
N SER A 235 -18.80 -19.48 4.03
CA SER A 235 -19.74 -20.13 3.09
C SER A 235 -19.09 -21.18 2.19
N GLY A 236 -17.77 -21.33 2.28
CA GLY A 236 -16.99 -22.32 1.55
C GLY A 236 -15.54 -22.35 2.05
N PRO A 237 -14.70 -23.24 1.51
CA PRO A 237 -13.31 -23.37 1.92
C PRO A 237 -12.52 -22.08 1.72
N TRP A 238 -12.88 -21.24 0.73
CA TRP A 238 -12.13 -20.03 0.40
C TRP A 238 -12.97 -18.75 0.50
N THR A 239 -14.14 -18.80 1.14
CA THR A 239 -15.12 -17.69 1.04
C THR A 239 -15.76 -17.33 2.38
N VAL A 240 -15.65 -16.05 2.74
CA VAL A 240 -16.43 -15.38 3.77
C VAL A 240 -17.61 -14.67 3.10
N SER A 241 -18.82 -14.84 3.64
CA SER A 241 -20.04 -14.20 3.13
C SER A 241 -20.74 -13.41 4.23
N VAL A 242 -21.13 -12.18 3.90
CA VAL A 242 -22.09 -11.35 4.67
C VAL A 242 -23.38 -11.32 3.85
N SER A 243 -24.43 -11.95 4.35
CA SER A 243 -25.66 -12.22 3.58
C SER A 243 -26.95 -11.84 4.28
N ARG A 244 -26.91 -11.52 5.58
CA ARG A 244 -28.09 -10.99 6.27
C ARG A 244 -28.31 -9.56 5.83
N ARG A 245 -29.56 -9.18 5.58
CA ARG A 245 -29.88 -7.88 4.96
C ARG A 245 -29.37 -6.71 5.80
N GLU A 246 -29.57 -6.80 7.11
CA GLU A 246 -29.07 -5.87 8.11
C GLU A 246 -27.54 -5.81 8.11
N ALA A 247 -26.86 -6.97 8.18
CA ALA A 247 -25.40 -7.03 8.18
C ALA A 247 -24.76 -6.50 6.89
N VAL A 248 -25.42 -6.67 5.74
CA VAL A 248 -24.96 -6.10 4.47
C VAL A 248 -25.13 -4.58 4.47
N ALA A 249 -26.25 -4.06 4.99
CA ALA A 249 -26.46 -2.62 5.13
C ALA A 249 -25.45 -1.99 6.09
N ASP A 250 -25.17 -2.66 7.22
CA ASP A 250 -24.17 -2.23 8.19
C ASP A 250 -22.77 -2.19 7.55
N LEU A 251 -22.40 -3.25 6.82
CA LEU A 251 -21.12 -3.29 6.11
C LEU A 251 -21.05 -2.20 5.03
N ASP A 252 -22.09 -2.03 4.21
CA ASP A 252 -22.14 -0.97 3.19
C ASP A 252 -21.96 0.43 3.81
N ALA A 253 -22.57 0.69 4.97
CA ALA A 253 -22.41 1.95 5.69
C ALA A 253 -20.97 2.15 6.21
N LEU A 254 -20.31 1.05 6.62
CA LEU A 254 -18.95 1.08 7.16
C LEU A 254 -17.86 1.25 6.08
N ILE A 255 -17.98 0.54 4.96
CA ILE A 255 -16.90 0.45 3.95
C ILE A 255 -17.20 1.24 2.68
N GLY A 256 -18.44 1.74 2.53
CA GLY A 256 -18.88 2.45 1.35
C GLY A 256 -19.00 1.57 0.10
N PRO A 257 -19.50 2.14 -1.00
CA PRO A 257 -19.66 1.42 -2.26
C PRO A 257 -18.30 1.06 -2.87
N LYS A 258 -18.24 -0.08 -3.57
CA LYS A 258 -17.11 -0.45 -4.43
C LYS A 258 -17.34 0.14 -5.83
N SER A 259 -16.69 1.27 -6.13
CA SER A 259 -16.82 2.01 -7.39
C SER A 259 -15.56 2.79 -7.74
#